data_AF-A0A3N0AZ56-F1
#
_entry.id   AF-A0A3N0AZ56-F1
#
_cell.length_a   1.000
_cell.length_b   1.000
_cell.length_c   1.000
_cell.angle_alpha   90.00
_cell.angle_beta   90.00
_cell.angle_gamma   90.00
#
_symmetry.space_group_name_H-M   'P 1'
#
loop_
_entity.id
_entity.type
_entity.pdbx_description
1 polymer ?
#
loop_
_entity_poly.entity_id
_entity_poly.type
_entity_poly.pdbx_seq_one_letter_code
_entity_poly.pdbx_strand_id
1 'polypeptide(L)'
;MKRKVVSVLCCASLCLSMVACAGGSAESTPDGASDSTPADVGSASENEEFDGVFDATVNAGNAQEVVYVNGSWFDMGRQYGLQQKDQLENNWTSVMALIYAEADDAAYNEAMGKILKHYEADEPAVFDFLSGIADGAGISKEDAIVAVMGSSVLNYDLMMHYDPERSKTCMNVSAWGNMTQDGHHLGGANLDAISATPAAMFSGMISYPDDGYAVIASGGLQGNAFMNSEGLIITYAGGPQASPSEGAEVIDREGTFLDTLFAYWYAATKCATADEAVKMLTETEWIHTGNINVSDNNGNAYLIEQKDNAFVVRKAGDYGETDYLIAANHFKDESWMNDSYEAYPDSVPRANTLEKVMLDESGSVTPLTLANGLGSIRYFDEGKWSEENWDFGGFYQFHSPEGDDLEFKTIFRTIFDATDLEMYVLRGHDEKFRSDVPYGTANYCRLILGEGMQATNKQAETDARIAVRNAGAELYKNDAVDDGSLEYYNMAAEAVHTGCNYTTMADCAGAKGDKEQAAILYGLATSQFANAQRYAQASYTAENVIIN
;
A
#
# COMPACT_ATOMS: atom_id res chain seq x y z
N MET A 1 -35.52 27.18 -5.98
CA MET A 1 -35.90 28.55 -6.37
C MET A 1 -34.66 29.23 -6.96
N LYS A 2 -34.67 29.49 -8.29
CA LYS A 2 -33.68 30.21 -9.13
C LYS A 2 -32.19 29.84 -9.05
N ARG A 3 -31.79 28.90 -9.94
CA ARG A 3 -30.43 28.75 -10.50
C ARG A 3 -29.99 30.03 -11.24
N LYS A 4 -28.73 30.43 -11.09
CA LYS A 4 -28.04 31.32 -12.03
C LYS A 4 -26.83 30.59 -12.59
N VAL A 5 -27.00 30.12 -13.82
CA VAL A 5 -25.95 29.74 -14.75
C VAL A 5 -25.43 31.04 -15.38
N VAL A 6 -24.11 31.23 -15.41
CA VAL A 6 -23.47 32.13 -16.38
C VAL A 6 -22.37 31.33 -17.07
N SER A 7 -22.68 30.88 -18.28
CA SER A 7 -21.72 30.45 -19.28
C SER A 7 -21.15 31.69 -19.98
N VAL A 8 -19.83 31.73 -20.22
CA VAL A 8 -19.24 32.52 -21.31
C VAL A 8 -18.23 31.63 -22.03
N LEU A 9 -18.46 31.48 -23.34
CA LEU A 9 -17.70 30.70 -24.31
C LEU A 9 -16.42 31.41 -24.78
N CYS A 10 -15.40 30.59 -25.08
CA CYS A 10 -14.45 30.61 -26.20
C CYS A 10 -13.77 31.92 -26.66
N CYS A 11 -12.43 31.87 -26.69
CA CYS A 11 -11.66 32.28 -27.89
C CYS A 11 -10.31 31.54 -27.93
N ALA A 12 -10.15 30.73 -28.97
CA ALA A 12 -8.90 30.14 -29.40
C ALA A 12 -8.04 31.19 -30.14
N SER A 13 -6.73 31.17 -29.90
CA SER A 13 -5.76 31.73 -30.86
C SER A 13 -4.43 31.01 -30.74
N LEU A 14 -4.18 30.16 -31.74
CA LEU A 14 -2.86 29.71 -32.18
C LEU A 14 -1.95 30.93 -32.44
N CYS A 15 -0.69 30.83 -32.06
CA CYS A 15 0.41 31.42 -32.82
C CYS A 15 1.58 30.43 -32.91
N LEU A 16 1.68 29.76 -34.07
CA LEU A 16 2.94 29.31 -34.63
C LEU A 16 3.83 30.52 -34.94
N SER A 17 5.13 30.42 -34.67
CA SER A 17 6.14 30.97 -35.57
C SER A 17 7.42 30.12 -35.51
N MET A 18 7.63 29.34 -36.57
CA MET A 18 8.96 28.92 -37.01
C MET A 18 9.68 30.13 -37.63
N VAL A 19 11.02 30.19 -37.56
CA VAL A 19 11.94 30.08 -38.71
C VAL A 19 13.40 30.40 -38.34
N ALA A 20 14.25 29.39 -38.60
CA ALA A 20 15.63 29.36 -39.14
C ALA A 20 16.86 29.99 -38.44
N CYS A 21 17.71 29.07 -37.99
CA CYS A 21 19.11 28.81 -38.37
C CYS A 21 19.99 29.89 -39.04
N ALA A 22 21.16 30.12 -38.45
CA ALA A 22 22.53 30.06 -39.02
C ALA A 22 23.50 30.31 -37.82
N GLY A 23 24.63 29.66 -37.58
CA GLY A 23 25.62 28.98 -38.42
C GLY A 23 27.01 29.48 -37.99
N GLY A 24 27.96 28.58 -37.68
CA GLY A 24 29.38 28.89 -37.39
C GLY A 24 29.87 28.19 -36.13
N SER A 25 30.50 27.01 -36.19
CA SER A 25 31.87 26.66 -36.65
C SER A 25 32.88 26.63 -35.49
N ALA A 26 33.54 25.46 -35.40
CA ALA A 26 34.51 24.97 -34.43
C ALA A 26 35.72 25.89 -34.12
N GLU A 27 36.30 25.73 -32.92
CA GLU A 27 37.71 25.32 -32.75
C GLU A 27 38.02 24.92 -31.29
N SER A 28 38.95 23.97 -31.17
CA SER A 28 39.55 23.37 -29.97
C SER A 28 40.37 24.39 -29.14
N THR A 29 40.76 24.21 -27.87
CA THR A 29 41.79 23.29 -27.30
C THR A 29 42.03 23.70 -25.80
N PRO A 30 42.94 23.10 -24.99
CA PRO A 30 42.60 22.51 -23.69
C PRO A 30 43.35 23.15 -22.48
N ASP A 31 43.27 22.47 -21.32
CA ASP A 31 44.24 22.41 -20.20
C ASP A 31 43.82 22.94 -18.82
N GLY A 32 44.21 22.15 -17.80
CA GLY A 32 44.35 22.56 -16.39
C GLY A 32 43.44 21.79 -15.42
N ALA A 33 43.74 20.54 -15.05
CA ALA A 33 44.66 20.14 -13.97
C ALA A 33 44.18 20.51 -12.55
N SER A 34 43.83 19.45 -11.79
CA SER A 34 44.01 19.22 -10.35
C SER A 34 43.78 20.36 -9.36
N ASP A 35 42.85 20.15 -8.42
CA ASP A 35 43.31 19.99 -7.03
C ASP A 35 42.31 19.20 -6.19
N SER A 36 42.85 18.16 -5.56
CA SER A 36 42.24 17.35 -4.53
C SER A 36 42.62 17.90 -3.17
N THR A 37 41.66 18.21 -2.30
CA THR A 37 41.85 18.31 -0.85
C THR A 37 40.49 18.23 -0.15
N PRO A 38 40.43 17.88 1.15
CA PRO A 38 39.77 16.67 1.61
C PRO A 38 38.48 16.96 2.38
N ALA A 39 37.75 15.87 2.66
CA ALA A 39 36.62 15.76 3.56
C ALA A 39 36.66 16.74 4.74
N ASP A 40 35.66 17.63 4.78
CA ASP A 40 35.33 18.36 5.98
C ASP A 40 34.23 17.63 6.73
N VAL A 41 34.48 17.42 8.01
CA VAL A 41 33.61 16.76 8.98
C VAL A 41 32.92 17.90 9.72
N GLY A 42 31.70 18.26 9.32
CA GLY A 42 30.82 19.19 10.04
C GLY A 42 29.51 18.47 10.35
N SER A 43 29.24 18.12 11.60
CA SER A 43 28.64 18.95 12.66
C SER A 43 27.15 19.24 12.42
N ALA A 44 26.36 18.59 13.28
CA ALA A 44 24.92 18.69 13.55
C ALA A 44 24.14 19.94 13.10
N SER A 45 22.98 19.63 12.51
CA SER A 45 21.66 20.25 12.69
C SER A 45 21.56 21.77 12.51
N GLU A 46 21.33 22.19 11.27
CA GLU A 46 20.32 23.22 11.00
C GLU A 46 19.06 22.45 10.56
N ASN A 47 17.91 22.71 11.20
CA ASN A 47 16.64 22.16 10.75
C ASN A 47 16.35 22.77 9.38
N GLU A 48 16.54 22.00 8.31
CA GLU A 48 16.05 22.39 6.99
C GLU A 48 14.53 22.44 7.08
N GLU A 49 14.00 23.66 6.95
CA GLU A 49 12.57 23.91 6.81
C GLU A 49 12.10 23.20 5.53
N PHE A 50 11.00 22.46 5.63
CA PHE A 50 10.38 21.75 4.52
C PHE A 50 10.04 22.77 3.43
N ASP A 51 10.81 22.80 2.33
CA ASP A 51 10.77 23.92 1.38
C ASP A 51 9.58 23.83 0.40
N GLY A 52 8.83 22.72 0.44
CA GLY A 52 7.67 22.47 -0.40
C GLY A 52 8.00 22.41 -1.89
N VAL A 53 9.28 22.27 -2.24
CA VAL A 53 9.71 22.14 -3.63
C VAL A 53 9.57 20.68 -4.02
N PHE A 54 8.50 20.36 -4.75
CA PHE A 54 8.32 19.05 -5.37
C PHE A 54 9.49 18.75 -6.32
N ASP A 55 10.41 17.88 -5.87
CA ASP A 55 11.47 17.36 -6.73
C ASP A 55 10.90 16.27 -7.64
N ALA A 56 10.53 16.67 -8.85
CA ALA A 56 10.08 15.76 -9.90
C ALA A 56 11.17 14.76 -10.37
N THR A 57 12.38 14.82 -9.81
CA THR A 57 13.48 13.88 -10.04
C THR A 57 13.63 12.82 -8.95
N VAL A 58 12.81 12.86 -7.88
CA VAL A 58 12.67 11.71 -6.97
C VAL A 58 12.28 10.53 -7.85
N ASN A 59 13.20 9.57 -7.96
CA ASN A 59 12.98 8.38 -8.76
C ASN A 59 11.65 7.78 -8.31
N ALA A 60 10.73 7.65 -9.25
CA ALA A 60 9.47 6.98 -8.99
C ALA A 60 9.83 5.57 -8.50
N GLY A 61 9.58 5.30 -7.21
CA GLY A 61 9.88 4.06 -6.50
C GLY A 61 11.07 4.11 -5.52
N ASN A 62 10.84 3.57 -4.32
CA ASN A 62 11.84 3.53 -3.26
C ASN A 62 12.85 2.40 -3.48
N ALA A 63 14.16 2.69 -3.42
CA ALA A 63 15.21 1.67 -3.35
C ALA A 63 15.07 0.79 -2.09
N GLN A 64 14.42 1.33 -1.05
CA GLN A 64 14.04 0.65 0.18
C GLN A 64 12.55 0.30 0.15
N GLU A 65 12.18 -0.86 -0.39
CA GLU A 65 10.78 -1.32 -0.41
C GLU A 65 10.25 -1.84 0.92
N VAL A 66 11.13 -2.10 1.88
CA VAL A 66 10.80 -2.58 3.22
C VAL A 66 11.45 -1.69 4.28
N VAL A 67 10.64 -1.22 5.22
CA VAL A 67 11.11 -0.51 6.42
C VAL A 67 10.84 -1.35 7.66
N TYR A 68 11.80 -1.33 8.58
CA TYR A 68 11.61 -1.90 9.91
C TYR A 68 11.45 -0.81 10.95
N VAL A 69 10.51 -1.02 11.86
CA VAL A 69 10.34 -0.17 13.04
C VAL A 69 10.29 -1.06 14.28
N ASN A 70 10.94 -0.67 15.37
CA ASN A 70 10.96 -1.42 16.63
C ASN A 70 11.03 -0.51 17.85
N GLY A 71 10.55 -1.05 18.98
CA GLY A 71 10.67 -0.41 20.30
C GLY A 71 9.39 0.29 20.75
N SER A 72 9.55 1.39 21.47
CA SER A 72 8.43 2.22 21.91
C SER A 72 7.72 2.86 20.71
N TRP A 73 6.49 3.37 20.91
CA TRP A 73 5.76 4.10 19.87
C TRP A 73 6.58 5.26 19.29
N PHE A 74 7.26 6.02 20.14
CA PHE A 74 8.15 7.08 19.72
C PHE A 74 9.32 6.56 18.88
N ASP A 75 10.01 5.50 19.31
CA ASP A 75 11.14 4.93 18.57
C ASP A 75 10.71 4.39 17.21
N MET A 76 9.55 3.71 17.15
CA MET A 76 8.98 3.23 15.90
C MET A 76 8.65 4.38 14.94
N GLY A 77 8.03 5.45 15.46
CA GLY A 77 7.74 6.64 14.68
C GLY A 77 9.00 7.29 14.13
N ARG A 78 10.03 7.45 14.98
CA ARG A 78 11.32 8.03 14.59
C ARG A 78 11.99 7.24 13.48
N GLN A 79 12.03 5.92 13.63
CA GLN A 79 12.59 5.02 12.62
C GLN A 79 11.79 5.06 11.31
N TYR A 80 10.47 5.19 11.37
CA TYR A 80 9.63 5.35 10.17
C TYR A 80 9.95 6.67 9.44
N GLY A 81 9.99 7.79 10.18
CA GLY A 81 10.30 9.12 9.65
C GLY A 81 11.66 9.17 8.95
N LEU A 82 12.67 8.52 9.52
CA LEU A 82 14.02 8.44 8.93
C LEU A 82 14.08 7.64 7.62
N GLN A 83 13.27 6.58 7.51
CA GLN A 83 13.29 5.66 6.38
C GLN A 83 12.33 6.05 5.26
N GLN A 84 11.37 6.94 5.52
CA GLN A 84 10.33 7.33 4.57
C GLN A 84 10.26 8.84 4.33
N LYS A 85 11.35 9.59 4.60
CA LYS A 85 11.36 11.06 4.50
C LYS A 85 10.76 11.55 3.17
N ASP A 86 11.29 11.06 2.04
CA ASP A 86 10.83 11.48 0.71
C ASP A 86 9.37 11.09 0.44
N GLN A 87 8.91 9.94 0.94
CA GLN A 87 7.53 9.49 0.76
C GLN A 87 6.56 10.33 1.60
N LEU A 88 6.94 10.61 2.85
CA LEU A 88 6.20 11.49 3.75
C LEU A 88 6.11 12.90 3.17
N GLU A 89 7.21 13.41 2.59
CA GLU A 89 7.26 14.72 1.96
C GLU A 89 6.34 14.83 0.74
N ASN A 90 6.37 13.83 -0.13
CA ASN A 90 5.51 13.77 -1.30
C ASN A 90 4.03 13.67 -0.91
N ASN A 91 3.70 12.86 0.10
CA ASN A 91 2.33 12.72 0.58
C ASN A 91 1.83 14.01 1.23
N TRP A 92 2.64 14.61 2.10
CA TRP A 92 2.36 15.91 2.71
C TRP A 92 2.08 16.97 1.65
N THR A 93 2.93 17.09 0.63
CA THR A 93 2.79 18.09 -0.44
C THR A 93 1.46 17.91 -1.19
N SER A 94 1.10 16.66 -1.48
CA SER A 94 -0.16 16.34 -2.17
C SER A 94 -1.38 16.68 -1.32
N VAL A 95 -1.32 16.38 -0.02
CA VAL A 95 -2.40 16.67 0.93
C VAL A 95 -2.53 18.17 1.18
N MET A 96 -1.42 18.88 1.39
CA MET A 96 -1.43 20.34 1.61
C MET A 96 -1.94 21.11 0.40
N ALA A 97 -1.65 20.66 -0.83
CA ALA A 97 -2.19 21.28 -2.03
C ALA A 97 -3.74 21.26 -2.05
N LEU A 98 -4.36 20.21 -1.50
CA LEU A 98 -5.80 20.11 -1.34
C LEU A 98 -6.32 20.96 -0.18
N ILE A 99 -5.62 20.96 0.96
CA ILE A 99 -5.99 21.79 2.12
C ILE A 99 -6.00 23.27 1.73
N TYR A 100 -4.95 23.75 1.06
CA TYR A 100 -4.80 25.16 0.67
C TYR A 100 -5.74 25.61 -0.46
N ALA A 101 -6.47 24.69 -1.09
CA ALA A 101 -7.55 25.06 -1.99
C ALA A 101 -8.76 25.64 -1.24
N GLU A 102 -8.96 25.26 0.04
CA GLU A 102 -10.16 25.57 0.82
C GLU A 102 -9.89 26.31 2.14
N ALA A 103 -8.70 26.16 2.72
CA ALA A 103 -8.34 26.72 4.02
C ALA A 103 -7.07 27.58 3.94
N ASP A 104 -6.99 28.60 4.79
CA ASP A 104 -5.77 29.37 5.02
C ASP A 104 -4.94 28.80 6.19
N ASP A 105 -3.74 29.33 6.37
CA ASP A 105 -2.84 28.90 7.45
C ASP A 105 -3.47 29.04 8.84
N ALA A 106 -4.33 30.03 9.08
CA ALA A 106 -4.93 30.24 10.39
C ALA A 106 -5.93 29.14 10.72
N ALA A 107 -6.78 28.77 9.75
CA ALA A 107 -7.72 27.65 9.87
C ALA A 107 -6.99 26.30 10.02
N TYR A 108 -5.93 26.08 9.23
CA TYR A 108 -5.09 24.89 9.33
C TYR A 108 -4.47 24.73 10.74
N ASN A 109 -3.81 25.78 11.24
CA ASN A 109 -3.15 25.75 12.54
C ASN A 109 -4.15 25.59 13.70
N GLU A 110 -5.34 26.18 13.61
CA GLU A 110 -6.38 25.98 14.61
C GLU A 110 -6.85 24.52 14.65
N ALA A 111 -7.08 23.90 13.49
CA ALA A 111 -7.50 22.50 13.39
C ALA A 111 -6.40 21.56 13.92
N MET A 112 -5.17 21.68 13.44
CA MET A 112 -4.06 20.82 13.88
C MET A 112 -3.80 20.94 15.38
N GLY A 113 -3.91 22.14 15.94
CA GLY A 113 -3.77 22.37 17.38
C GLY A 113 -4.86 21.70 18.23
N LYS A 114 -6.05 21.44 17.68
CA LYS A 114 -7.11 20.65 18.34
C LYS A 114 -6.81 19.16 18.24
N ILE A 115 -6.46 18.68 17.04
CA ILE A 115 -6.15 17.26 16.78
C ILE A 115 -4.98 16.78 17.63
N LEU A 116 -3.89 17.55 17.69
CA LEU A 116 -2.73 17.20 18.51
C LEU A 116 -3.07 17.09 19.99
N LYS A 117 -3.89 18.01 20.52
CA LYS A 117 -4.33 17.96 21.93
C LYS A 117 -5.22 16.76 22.21
N HIS A 118 -6.06 16.37 21.24
CA HIS A 118 -6.87 15.16 21.37
C HIS A 118 -5.97 13.93 21.48
N TYR A 119 -5.04 13.73 20.54
CA TYR A 119 -4.14 12.58 20.61
C TYR A 119 -3.24 12.60 21.85
N GLU A 120 -2.75 13.77 22.27
CA GLU A 120 -1.96 13.88 23.51
C GLU A 120 -2.75 13.43 24.75
N ALA A 121 -4.04 13.76 24.81
CA ALA A 121 -4.89 13.48 25.96
C ALA A 121 -5.49 12.07 25.95
N ASP A 122 -6.01 11.64 24.80
CA ASP A 122 -6.90 10.49 24.68
C ASP A 122 -6.19 9.27 24.05
N GLU A 123 -5.17 9.48 23.21
CA GLU A 123 -4.46 8.42 22.48
C GLU A 123 -2.92 8.61 22.51
N PRO A 124 -2.28 8.52 23.70
CA PRO A 124 -0.87 8.88 23.87
C PRO A 124 0.10 8.02 23.04
N ALA A 125 -0.27 6.77 22.73
CA ALA A 125 0.53 5.91 21.84
C ALA A 125 0.59 6.48 20.41
N VAL A 126 -0.52 7.01 19.91
CA VAL A 126 -0.61 7.64 18.59
C VAL A 126 0.17 8.95 18.59
N PHE A 127 -0.01 9.76 19.63
CA PHE A 127 0.75 11.00 19.81
C PHE A 127 2.27 10.76 19.86
N ASP A 128 2.72 9.76 20.61
CA ASP A 128 4.14 9.40 20.71
C ASP A 128 4.69 8.94 19.36
N PHE A 129 3.95 8.11 18.63
CA PHE A 129 4.34 7.67 17.29
C PHE A 129 4.48 8.83 16.30
N LEU A 130 3.48 9.72 16.23
CA LEU A 130 3.53 10.92 15.38
C LEU A 130 4.66 11.87 15.80
N SER A 131 4.91 12.00 17.10
CA SER A 131 6.03 12.77 17.63
C SER A 131 7.38 12.18 17.21
N GLY A 132 7.49 10.85 17.19
CA GLY A 132 8.64 10.15 16.65
C GLY A 132 8.85 10.45 15.17
N ILE A 133 7.79 10.35 14.35
CA ILE A 133 7.87 10.66 12.92
C ILE A 133 8.37 12.09 12.70
N ALA A 134 7.83 13.05 13.44
CA ALA A 134 8.27 14.45 13.37
C ALA A 134 9.77 14.59 13.64
N ASP A 135 10.29 13.93 14.68
CA ASP A 135 11.73 13.93 15.00
C ASP A 135 12.58 13.24 13.93
N GLY A 136 12.11 12.08 13.43
CA GLY A 136 12.83 11.28 12.44
C GLY A 136 12.89 11.93 11.05
N ALA A 137 11.79 12.54 10.61
CA ALA A 137 11.72 13.23 9.32
C ALA A 137 12.24 14.69 9.40
N GLY A 138 12.37 15.25 10.61
CA GLY A 138 12.81 16.63 10.82
C GLY A 138 11.72 17.67 10.55
N ILE A 139 10.45 17.33 10.79
CA ILE A 139 9.27 18.17 10.51
C ILE A 139 8.49 18.51 11.78
N SER A 140 7.46 19.36 11.68
CA SER A 140 6.56 19.64 12.80
C SER A 140 5.65 18.44 13.12
N LYS A 141 5.05 18.39 14.32
CA LYS A 141 4.12 17.30 14.66
C LYS A 141 2.80 17.42 13.87
N GLU A 142 2.41 18.65 13.61
CA GLU A 142 1.30 19.02 12.74
C GLU A 142 1.51 18.44 11.33
N ASP A 143 2.71 18.64 10.77
CA ASP A 143 3.06 18.11 9.45
C ASP A 143 3.18 16.59 9.45
N ALA A 144 3.63 15.98 10.55
CA ALA A 144 3.64 14.51 10.67
C ALA A 144 2.23 13.92 10.60
N ILE A 145 1.23 14.58 11.20
CA ILE A 145 -0.18 14.20 11.06
C ILE A 145 -0.60 14.28 9.60
N VAL A 146 -0.32 15.38 8.90
CA VAL A 146 -0.67 15.55 7.48
C VAL A 146 0.01 14.49 6.61
N ALA A 147 1.30 14.23 6.83
CA ALA A 147 2.12 13.34 6.03
C ALA A 147 1.71 11.86 6.17
N VAL A 148 1.23 11.46 7.34
CA VAL A 148 0.89 10.06 7.66
C VAL A 148 -0.61 9.80 7.59
N MET A 149 -1.38 10.76 8.09
CA MET A 149 -2.81 10.66 8.33
C MET A 149 -3.57 11.61 7.41
N GLY A 150 -3.05 11.89 6.22
CA GLY A 150 -3.62 12.86 5.28
C GLY A 150 -5.10 12.61 4.96
N SER A 151 -5.57 11.35 5.07
CA SER A 151 -6.99 11.04 4.89
C SER A 151 -7.89 11.45 6.05
N SER A 152 -7.31 11.59 7.24
CA SER A 152 -7.98 12.15 8.41
C SER A 152 -7.95 13.67 8.53
N VAL A 153 -7.01 14.32 7.84
CA VAL A 153 -6.88 15.80 7.90
C VAL A 153 -7.74 16.49 6.86
N LEU A 154 -7.84 15.90 5.67
CA LEU A 154 -8.73 16.40 4.64
C LEU A 154 -10.17 16.08 5.07
N ASN A 155 -11.03 17.10 5.11
CA ASN A 155 -12.46 16.86 5.17
C ASN A 155 -12.79 15.85 4.06
N TYR A 156 -13.58 14.83 4.37
CA TYR A 156 -13.78 13.67 3.52
C TYR A 156 -14.29 14.06 2.11
N ASP A 157 -15.05 15.17 2.01
CA ASP A 157 -15.50 15.80 0.75
C ASP A 157 -14.36 16.31 -0.16
N LEU A 158 -13.19 16.67 0.40
CA LEU A 158 -12.02 17.20 -0.31
C LEU A 158 -11.09 16.10 -0.82
N MET A 159 -10.95 15.01 -0.06
CA MET A 159 -10.23 13.82 -0.52
C MET A 159 -10.92 13.15 -1.70
N MET A 160 -12.24 13.22 -1.71
CA MET A 160 -13.10 12.48 -2.59
C MET A 160 -14.17 13.40 -3.12
N HIS A 161 -13.78 14.44 -3.87
CA HIS A 161 -14.67 14.90 -4.94
C HIS A 161 -15.09 13.64 -5.69
N TYR A 162 -16.29 13.17 -5.39
CA TYR A 162 -16.90 12.03 -6.04
C TYR A 162 -17.08 12.47 -7.48
N ASP A 163 -16.07 12.16 -8.27
CA ASP A 163 -16.18 12.09 -9.69
C ASP A 163 -16.67 10.67 -9.97
N PRO A 164 -17.93 10.49 -10.41
CA PRO A 164 -18.44 9.19 -10.83
C PRO A 164 -17.53 8.55 -11.90
N GLU A 165 -16.68 9.34 -12.56
CA GLU A 165 -15.69 8.88 -13.54
C GLU A 165 -14.34 8.45 -12.91
N ARG A 166 -14.10 8.62 -11.59
CA ARG A 166 -12.80 8.33 -10.91
C ARG A 166 -12.95 7.45 -9.65
N SER A 167 -13.55 6.28 -9.85
CA SER A 167 -13.88 5.31 -8.80
C SER A 167 -12.66 4.60 -8.17
N LYS A 168 -12.72 4.30 -6.85
CA LYS A 168 -11.77 3.43 -6.12
C LYS A 168 -12.25 1.98 -6.19
N THR A 169 -11.35 1.03 -6.49
CA THR A 169 -11.75 -0.34 -6.86
C THR A 169 -11.06 -1.46 -6.07
N CYS A 170 -10.79 -1.28 -4.77
CA CYS A 170 -10.15 -2.31 -3.92
C CYS A 170 -10.98 -3.60 -3.73
N MET A 171 -10.32 -4.69 -3.33
CA MET A 171 -10.97 -5.96 -2.94
C MET A 171 -10.19 -6.66 -1.83
N ASN A 172 -10.89 -7.39 -0.97
CA ASN A 172 -10.32 -8.19 0.11
C ASN A 172 -11.00 -9.56 0.25
N VAL A 173 -10.28 -10.49 0.88
CA VAL A 173 -10.70 -11.88 1.06
C VAL A 173 -10.07 -12.50 2.31
N SER A 174 -10.80 -13.42 2.93
CA SER A 174 -10.29 -14.40 3.88
C SER A 174 -10.87 -15.78 3.55
N ALA A 175 -10.07 -16.84 3.73
CA ALA A 175 -10.44 -18.23 3.47
C ALA A 175 -9.73 -19.15 4.47
N TRP A 176 -10.40 -20.18 4.97
CA TRP A 176 -9.83 -21.09 5.95
C TRP A 176 -10.47 -22.48 5.88
N GLY A 177 -10.11 -23.36 6.82
CA GLY A 177 -10.87 -24.60 7.07
C GLY A 177 -11.00 -25.49 5.83
N ASN A 178 -12.22 -25.91 5.49
CA ASN A 178 -12.41 -26.82 4.36
C ASN A 178 -12.32 -26.12 3.00
N MET A 179 -12.18 -24.79 2.95
CA MET A 179 -11.97 -24.07 1.71
C MET A 179 -10.53 -24.23 1.22
N THR A 180 -9.56 -24.24 2.13
CA THR A 180 -8.12 -24.25 1.82
C THR A 180 -7.56 -25.67 1.74
N GLN A 181 -6.43 -25.83 1.04
CA GLN A 181 -5.85 -27.15 0.72
C GLN A 181 -5.50 -27.99 1.95
N ASP A 182 -5.08 -27.33 3.02
CA ASP A 182 -4.53 -27.91 4.26
C ASP A 182 -5.23 -27.37 5.52
N GLY A 183 -6.27 -26.55 5.36
CA GLY A 183 -6.96 -25.89 6.45
C GLY A 183 -6.28 -24.61 6.95
N HIS A 184 -5.20 -24.16 6.31
CA HIS A 184 -4.55 -22.91 6.65
C HIS A 184 -5.49 -21.72 6.51
N HIS A 185 -5.30 -20.75 7.38
CA HIS A 185 -5.96 -19.46 7.33
C HIS A 185 -5.23 -18.52 6.36
N LEU A 186 -5.90 -18.22 5.26
CA LEU A 186 -5.42 -17.34 4.20
C LEU A 186 -6.22 -16.05 4.18
N GLY A 187 -5.58 -14.97 3.76
CA GLY A 187 -6.27 -13.71 3.47
C GLY A 187 -5.52 -12.88 2.44
N GLY A 188 -6.13 -11.81 1.96
CA GLY A 188 -5.46 -10.93 1.01
C GLY A 188 -6.30 -9.77 0.56
N ALA A 189 -5.64 -8.83 -0.12
CA ALA A 189 -6.28 -7.67 -0.72
C ALA A 189 -5.50 -7.14 -1.92
N ASN A 190 -6.22 -6.46 -2.82
CA ASN A 190 -5.64 -5.50 -3.74
C ASN A 190 -5.90 -4.09 -3.21
N LEU A 191 -4.85 -3.26 -3.23
CA LEU A 191 -4.99 -1.81 -3.09
C LEU A 191 -4.98 -1.20 -4.49
N ASP A 192 -6.09 -0.57 -4.83
CA ASP A 192 -6.25 0.13 -6.11
C ASP A 192 -6.36 1.63 -5.86
N ALA A 193 -5.46 2.39 -6.49
CA ALA A 193 -5.34 3.83 -6.31
C ALA A 193 -4.77 4.48 -7.57
N ILE A 194 -4.75 5.81 -7.60
CA ILE A 194 -4.13 6.56 -8.69
C ILE A 194 -2.62 6.31 -8.68
N SER A 195 -2.07 5.75 -9.77
CA SER A 195 -0.67 5.33 -9.89
C SER A 195 0.33 6.49 -9.74
N ALA A 196 -0.09 7.69 -10.13
CA ALA A 196 0.70 8.92 -10.05
C ALA A 196 0.69 9.57 -8.65
N THR A 197 0.06 8.96 -7.64
CA THR A 197 0.03 9.51 -6.28
C THR A 197 1.17 8.98 -5.41
N PRO A 198 1.59 9.73 -4.36
CA PRO A 198 2.60 9.27 -3.41
C PRO A 198 2.27 7.93 -2.75
N ALA A 199 0.99 7.56 -2.65
CA ALA A 199 0.55 6.26 -2.16
C ALA A 199 1.20 5.07 -2.90
N ALA A 200 1.51 5.23 -4.19
CA ALA A 200 2.21 4.22 -4.99
C ALA A 200 3.69 4.03 -4.61
N MET A 201 4.23 4.92 -3.77
CA MET A 201 5.66 5.01 -3.46
C MET A 201 6.00 4.50 -2.05
N PHE A 202 5.01 4.27 -1.18
CA PHE A 202 5.25 3.83 0.19
C PHE A 202 5.81 2.41 0.27
N SER A 203 6.73 2.23 1.20
CA SER A 203 7.36 0.94 1.47
C SER A 203 6.45 0.05 2.34
N GLY A 204 6.57 -1.26 2.19
CA GLY A 204 6.05 -2.20 3.17
C GLY A 204 6.70 -1.95 4.55
N MET A 205 5.93 -2.14 5.62
CA MET A 205 6.40 -1.91 6.99
C MET A 205 6.33 -3.21 7.77
N ILE A 206 7.40 -3.49 8.53
CA ILE A 206 7.43 -4.55 9.52
C ILE A 206 7.74 -3.93 10.88
N SER A 207 6.79 -4.04 11.80
CA SER A 207 6.82 -3.39 13.11
C SER A 207 6.99 -4.41 14.24
N TYR A 208 7.85 -4.09 15.21
CA TYR A 208 8.12 -4.88 16.42
C TYR A 208 7.99 -3.98 17.66
N PRO A 209 6.76 -3.73 18.14
CA PRO A 209 6.53 -2.88 19.30
C PRO A 209 7.09 -3.52 20.59
N ASP A 210 7.48 -2.69 21.56
CA ASP A 210 7.77 -3.15 22.94
C ASP A 210 6.51 -3.66 23.66
N ASP A 211 5.34 -3.13 23.29
CA ASP A 211 4.02 -3.50 23.81
C ASP A 211 3.00 -3.69 22.68
N GLY A 212 2.72 -4.95 22.38
CA GLY A 212 1.79 -5.36 21.34
C GLY A 212 2.33 -6.56 20.55
N TYR A 213 1.76 -6.74 19.36
CA TYR A 213 2.10 -7.80 18.42
C TYR A 213 2.94 -7.24 17.29
N ALA A 214 3.87 -8.05 16.77
CA ALA A 214 4.60 -7.66 15.57
C ALA A 214 3.64 -7.67 14.37
N VAL A 215 3.77 -6.70 13.45
CA VAL A 215 2.87 -6.59 12.28
C VAL A 215 3.70 -6.45 11.01
N ILE A 216 3.32 -7.19 9.97
CA ILE A 216 3.80 -7.06 8.60
C ILE A 216 2.69 -6.49 7.70
N ALA A 217 3.04 -5.49 6.89
CA ALA A 217 2.10 -4.80 6.01
C ALA A 217 2.74 -4.42 4.67
N SER A 218 2.00 -4.59 3.58
CA SER A 218 2.35 -4.03 2.27
C SER A 218 1.96 -2.56 2.18
N GLY A 219 2.81 -1.69 1.64
CA GLY A 219 2.51 -0.24 1.53
C GLY A 219 2.56 0.52 2.86
N GLY A 220 2.95 -0.14 3.95
CA GLY A 220 3.15 0.49 5.25
C GLY A 220 1.87 1.11 5.79
N LEU A 221 1.95 2.36 6.25
CA LEU A 221 0.79 3.10 6.78
C LEU A 221 -0.15 3.62 5.69
N GLN A 222 0.18 3.43 4.41
CA GLN A 222 -0.70 3.73 3.28
C GLN A 222 -1.22 2.45 2.59
N GLY A 223 -0.93 1.28 3.18
CA GLY A 223 -1.42 -0.02 2.74
C GLY A 223 -2.80 -0.38 3.30
N ASN A 224 -3.49 -1.33 2.67
CA ASN A 224 -4.80 -1.83 3.12
C ASN A 224 -4.77 -3.30 3.61
N ALA A 225 -3.59 -3.85 3.90
CA ALA A 225 -3.42 -5.26 4.25
C ALA A 225 -2.36 -5.44 5.36
N PHE A 226 -2.79 -6.02 6.48
CA PHE A 226 -2.00 -6.17 7.70
C PHE A 226 -2.15 -7.59 8.25
N MET A 227 -1.04 -8.19 8.69
CA MET A 227 -1.03 -9.44 9.44
C MET A 227 -0.11 -9.32 10.66
N ASN A 228 -0.56 -9.80 11.81
CA ASN A 228 0.26 -9.77 13.02
C ASN A 228 0.84 -11.15 13.39
N SER A 229 1.69 -11.17 14.43
CA SER A 229 2.38 -12.39 14.90
C SER A 229 1.47 -13.46 15.51
N GLU A 230 0.20 -13.16 15.78
CA GLU A 230 -0.80 -14.13 16.24
C GLU A 230 -1.64 -14.71 15.07
N GLY A 231 -1.38 -14.24 13.84
CA GLY A 231 -2.14 -14.63 12.65
C GLY A 231 -3.49 -13.92 12.53
N LEU A 232 -3.67 -12.77 13.18
CA LEU A 232 -4.75 -11.85 12.90
C LEU A 232 -4.47 -11.14 11.57
N ILE A 233 -5.42 -11.21 10.64
CA ILE A 233 -5.42 -10.48 9.38
C ILE A 233 -6.46 -9.36 9.46
N ILE A 234 -6.06 -8.15 9.05
CA ILE A 234 -6.97 -7.02 8.82
C ILE A 234 -6.73 -6.52 7.39
N THR A 235 -7.77 -6.53 6.57
CA THR A 235 -7.73 -6.03 5.19
C THR A 235 -8.92 -5.13 4.90
N TYR A 236 -8.78 -4.25 3.91
CA TYR A 236 -9.75 -3.19 3.67
C TYR A 236 -10.04 -2.92 2.20
N ALA A 237 -11.33 -2.70 1.89
CA ALA A 237 -11.78 -2.20 0.60
C ALA A 237 -12.77 -1.03 0.81
N GLY A 238 -12.54 0.11 0.16
CA GLY A 238 -13.41 1.29 0.31
C GLY A 238 -14.83 1.07 -0.19
N GLY A 239 -15.83 1.70 0.40
CA GLY A 239 -17.25 1.56 0.03
C GLY A 239 -17.82 2.82 -0.62
N PRO A 240 -19.01 2.73 -1.26
CA PRO A 240 -19.65 3.89 -1.85
C PRO A 240 -20.06 4.84 -0.74
N GLN A 241 -19.83 6.12 -0.97
CA GLN A 241 -20.51 7.12 -0.18
C GLN A 241 -21.96 7.17 -0.65
N ALA A 242 -22.92 7.18 0.27
CA ALA A 242 -24.14 7.89 -0.07
C ALA A 242 -23.75 9.37 -0.15
N SER A 243 -24.26 10.12 -1.13
CA SER A 243 -24.44 11.56 -0.89
C SER A 243 -25.08 11.68 0.49
N PRO A 244 -24.58 12.53 1.42
CA PRO A 244 -25.16 12.64 2.75
C PRO A 244 -26.66 12.72 2.56
N SER A 245 -27.38 11.69 3.06
CA SER A 245 -28.81 11.54 2.75
C SER A 245 -29.48 12.89 2.99
N GLU A 246 -30.44 13.31 2.17
CA GLU A 246 -30.99 14.67 2.25
C GLU A 246 -31.46 14.97 3.70
N GLY A 247 -30.67 15.74 4.47
CA GLY A 247 -30.87 15.96 5.91
C GLY A 247 -29.95 15.22 6.90
N ALA A 248 -28.94 14.46 6.44
CA ALA A 248 -27.86 13.95 7.28
C ALA A 248 -27.08 15.13 7.85
N GLU A 249 -26.97 15.18 9.18
CA GLU A 249 -26.08 16.15 9.81
C GLU A 249 -24.65 15.81 9.40
N VAL A 250 -23.98 16.75 8.74
CA VAL A 250 -22.52 16.69 8.59
C VAL A 250 -21.96 16.73 10.00
N ILE A 251 -21.44 15.60 10.46
CA ILE A 251 -20.81 15.53 11.77
C ILE A 251 -19.42 16.14 11.62
N ASP A 252 -19.31 17.42 11.97
CA ASP A 252 -18.01 18.07 12.13
C ASP A 252 -17.31 17.47 13.36
N ARG A 253 -16.45 16.48 13.13
CA ARG A 253 -15.65 15.83 14.18
C ARG A 253 -14.31 16.55 14.43
N GLU A 254 -14.12 17.76 13.89
CA GLU A 254 -12.92 18.59 14.07
C GLU A 254 -11.56 17.86 13.86
N GLY A 255 -11.53 16.76 13.07
CA GLY A 255 -10.31 15.98 12.78
C GLY A 255 -9.80 15.07 13.91
N THR A 256 -10.55 14.86 14.98
CA THR A 256 -10.10 14.11 16.18
C THR A 256 -10.28 12.59 16.07
N PHE A 257 -10.10 12.01 14.90
CA PHE A 257 -10.39 10.60 14.66
C PHE A 257 -9.19 9.94 13.98
N LEU A 258 -8.99 8.65 14.21
CA LEU A 258 -7.86 7.95 13.61
C LEU A 258 -8.05 7.81 12.10
N ASP A 259 -6.98 8.05 11.35
CA ASP A 259 -6.87 7.66 9.95
C ASP A 259 -7.14 6.17 9.80
N THR A 260 -7.80 5.82 8.71
CA THR A 260 -8.34 4.48 8.47
C THR A 260 -7.26 3.41 8.44
N LEU A 261 -6.21 3.65 7.65
CA LEU A 261 -5.15 2.67 7.45
C LEU A 261 -4.26 2.60 8.68
N PHE A 262 -4.08 3.75 9.34
CA PHE A 262 -3.44 3.82 10.65
C PHE A 262 -4.22 3.02 11.71
N ALA A 263 -5.54 3.16 11.77
CA ALA A 263 -6.40 2.46 12.74
C ALA A 263 -6.29 0.94 12.59
N TYR A 264 -6.19 0.43 11.36
CA TYR A 264 -6.00 -1.01 11.10
C TYR A 264 -4.63 -1.51 11.54
N TRP A 265 -3.56 -0.79 11.23
CA TRP A 265 -2.24 -1.12 11.75
C TRP A 265 -2.21 -1.07 13.28
N TYR A 266 -2.80 -0.04 13.88
CA TYR A 266 -2.88 0.13 15.33
C TYR A 266 -3.67 -1.01 15.99
N ALA A 267 -4.81 -1.40 15.41
CA ALA A 267 -5.60 -2.55 15.87
C ALA A 267 -4.82 -3.87 15.73
N ALA A 268 -4.17 -4.10 14.59
CA ALA A 268 -3.32 -5.29 14.39
C ALA A 268 -2.16 -5.36 15.39
N THR A 269 -1.65 -4.21 15.82
CA THR A 269 -0.59 -4.11 16.83
C THR A 269 -1.10 -4.37 18.25
N LYS A 270 -2.38 -4.08 18.53
CA LYS A 270 -2.97 -4.18 19.89
C LYS A 270 -3.80 -5.43 20.15
N CYS A 271 -4.32 -6.09 19.11
CA CYS A 271 -5.27 -7.20 19.25
C CYS A 271 -4.62 -8.53 18.85
N ALA A 272 -4.86 -9.60 19.61
CA ALA A 272 -4.42 -10.95 19.23
C ALA A 272 -5.43 -11.67 18.32
N THR A 273 -6.72 -11.32 18.45
CA THR A 273 -7.81 -12.08 17.85
C THR A 273 -8.73 -11.18 17.03
N ALA A 274 -9.50 -11.80 16.13
CA ALA A 274 -10.47 -11.09 15.31
C ALA A 274 -11.58 -10.47 16.17
N ASP A 275 -11.99 -11.13 17.25
CA ASP A 275 -12.99 -10.61 18.20
C ASP A 275 -12.53 -9.32 18.88
N GLU A 276 -11.27 -9.29 19.35
CA GLU A 276 -10.68 -8.09 19.96
C GLU A 276 -10.56 -6.94 18.95
N ALA A 277 -10.11 -7.25 17.73
CA ALA A 277 -9.96 -6.26 16.67
C ALA A 277 -11.30 -5.68 16.21
N VAL A 278 -12.33 -6.52 16.01
CA VAL A 278 -13.69 -6.05 15.67
C VAL A 278 -14.24 -5.16 16.77
N LYS A 279 -14.06 -5.54 18.04
CA LYS A 279 -14.50 -4.73 19.16
C LYS A 279 -13.79 -3.37 19.16
N MET A 280 -12.48 -3.36 19.03
CA MET A 280 -11.70 -2.12 18.98
C MET A 280 -12.15 -1.23 17.83
N LEU A 281 -12.20 -1.76 16.61
CA LEU A 281 -12.55 -1.01 15.40
C LEU A 281 -14.00 -0.50 15.41
N THR A 282 -14.92 -1.15 16.11
CA THR A 282 -16.32 -0.68 16.21
C THR A 282 -16.56 0.27 17.39
N GLU A 283 -15.64 0.33 18.35
CA GLU A 283 -15.68 1.25 19.49
C GLU A 283 -14.80 2.51 19.26
N THR A 284 -13.81 2.45 18.37
CA THR A 284 -12.98 3.59 17.95
C THR A 284 -13.76 4.52 17.02
N GLU A 285 -13.60 5.84 17.20
CA GLU A 285 -14.09 6.82 16.23
C GLU A 285 -13.07 7.01 15.10
N TRP A 286 -13.46 6.65 13.88
CA TRP A 286 -12.72 6.83 12.63
C TRP A 286 -13.73 6.99 11.47
N ILE A 287 -13.31 7.50 10.30
CA ILE A 287 -14.24 8.14 9.34
C ILE A 287 -14.50 7.43 8.03
N HIS A 288 -14.07 6.19 7.84
CA HIS A 288 -14.08 5.65 6.47
C HIS A 288 -15.16 4.63 6.21
N THR A 289 -15.92 4.94 5.17
CA THR A 289 -16.94 4.08 4.58
C THR A 289 -16.27 2.96 3.77
N GLY A 290 -16.60 1.71 4.06
CA GLY A 290 -16.06 0.55 3.37
C GLY A 290 -16.22 -0.77 4.11
N ASN A 291 -15.53 -1.77 3.60
CA ASN A 291 -15.56 -3.15 4.07
C ASN A 291 -14.23 -3.50 4.72
N ILE A 292 -14.24 -3.78 6.03
CA ILE A 292 -13.07 -4.23 6.79
C ILE A 292 -13.20 -5.73 7.05
N ASN A 293 -12.34 -6.52 6.43
CA ASN A 293 -12.26 -7.95 6.66
C ASN A 293 -11.25 -8.22 7.77
N VAL A 294 -11.70 -8.90 8.82
CA VAL A 294 -10.95 -9.20 10.03
C VAL A 294 -11.06 -10.68 10.31
N SER A 295 -9.94 -11.41 10.32
CA SER A 295 -9.94 -12.86 10.53
C SER A 295 -8.73 -13.35 11.31
N ASP A 296 -8.83 -14.50 11.98
CA ASP A 296 -7.75 -15.08 12.78
C ASP A 296 -7.60 -16.61 12.63
N ASN A 297 -6.50 -17.15 13.16
CA ASN A 297 -6.19 -18.57 13.13
C ASN A 297 -7.14 -19.46 13.96
N ASN A 298 -8.06 -18.87 14.74
CA ASN A 298 -9.09 -19.63 15.47
C ASN A 298 -10.32 -19.91 14.60
N GLY A 299 -10.30 -19.51 13.32
CA GLY A 299 -11.43 -19.63 12.40
C GLY A 299 -12.51 -18.58 12.65
N ASN A 300 -12.18 -17.51 13.38
CA ASN A 300 -13.06 -16.34 13.46
C ASN A 300 -12.81 -15.46 12.24
N ALA A 301 -13.87 -15.07 11.55
CA ALA A 301 -13.80 -14.14 10.44
C ALA A 301 -15.04 -13.24 10.42
N TYR A 302 -14.80 -11.97 10.16
CA TYR A 302 -15.78 -10.91 10.21
C TYR A 302 -15.60 -9.95 9.05
N LEU A 303 -16.71 -9.40 8.60
CA LEU A 303 -16.72 -8.30 7.67
C LEU A 303 -17.51 -7.16 8.30
N ILE A 304 -16.80 -6.10 8.68
CA ILE A 304 -17.41 -4.86 9.16
C ILE A 304 -17.76 -4.05 7.91
N GLU A 305 -19.05 -3.85 7.67
CA GLU A 305 -19.51 -2.83 6.72
C GLU A 305 -19.66 -1.54 7.49
N GLN A 306 -18.77 -0.59 7.23
CA GLN A 306 -18.82 0.74 7.81
C GLN A 306 -19.41 1.69 6.79
N LYS A 307 -20.41 2.47 7.20
CA LYS A 307 -20.93 3.61 6.45
C LYS A 307 -21.12 4.79 7.38
N ASP A 308 -20.29 5.80 7.20
CA ASP A 308 -20.19 6.96 8.09
C ASP A 308 -19.90 6.52 9.54
N ASN A 309 -20.84 6.71 10.47
CA ASN A 309 -20.75 6.28 11.86
C ASN A 309 -21.55 5.00 12.17
N ALA A 310 -22.25 4.46 11.18
CA ALA A 310 -23.01 3.23 11.31
C ALA A 310 -22.19 2.06 10.80
N PHE A 311 -22.38 0.91 11.43
CA PHE A 311 -21.76 -0.32 10.96
C PHE A 311 -22.66 -1.53 11.12
N VAL A 312 -22.39 -2.53 10.29
CA VAL A 312 -22.92 -3.88 10.43
C VAL A 312 -21.74 -4.84 10.45
N VAL A 313 -21.76 -5.80 11.37
CA VAL A 313 -20.75 -6.87 11.42
C VAL A 313 -21.39 -8.14 10.88
N ARG A 314 -20.84 -8.64 9.78
CA ARG A 314 -21.25 -9.89 9.12
C ARG A 314 -20.25 -11.00 9.41
N LYS A 315 -20.71 -12.25 9.39
CA LYS A 315 -19.88 -13.46 9.49
C LYS A 315 -20.12 -14.36 8.28
N ALA A 316 -19.23 -15.33 8.08
CA ALA A 316 -19.48 -16.38 7.12
C ALA A 316 -20.77 -17.15 7.49
N GLY A 317 -21.59 -17.44 6.48
CA GLY A 317 -22.90 -18.07 6.63
C GLY A 317 -24.08 -17.11 6.60
N ASP A 318 -23.88 -15.81 6.84
CA ASP A 318 -24.96 -14.82 6.78
C ASP A 318 -25.54 -14.69 5.36
N TYR A 319 -24.71 -14.85 4.32
CA TYR A 319 -25.10 -14.80 2.91
C TYR A 319 -24.76 -16.09 2.14
N GLY A 320 -24.63 -17.22 2.86
CA GLY A 320 -24.37 -18.53 2.28
C GLY A 320 -22.90 -18.89 2.09
N GLU A 321 -21.97 -18.00 2.49
CA GLU A 321 -20.56 -18.32 2.60
C GLU A 321 -20.33 -19.47 3.61
N THR A 322 -19.26 -20.24 3.45
CA THR A 322 -18.90 -21.34 4.37
C THR A 322 -17.65 -21.01 5.16
N ASP A 323 -16.47 -21.34 4.62
CA ASP A 323 -15.16 -21.06 5.23
C ASP A 323 -14.42 -19.96 4.44
N TYR A 324 -15.13 -18.88 4.08
CA TYR A 324 -14.57 -17.70 3.42
C TYR A 324 -15.42 -16.44 3.64
N LEU A 325 -14.81 -15.27 3.46
CA LEU A 325 -15.47 -13.97 3.33
C LEU A 325 -14.79 -13.15 2.23
N ILE A 326 -15.58 -12.50 1.39
CA ILE A 326 -15.10 -11.63 0.29
C ILE A 326 -15.85 -10.30 0.36
N ALA A 327 -15.12 -9.21 0.18
CA ALA A 327 -15.70 -7.92 -0.14
C ALA A 327 -14.88 -7.17 -1.18
N ALA A 328 -15.59 -6.55 -2.10
CA ALA A 328 -15.06 -5.49 -2.93
C ALA A 328 -15.50 -4.14 -2.34
N ASN A 329 -15.96 -3.24 -3.18
CA ASN A 329 -16.38 -1.91 -2.78
C ASN A 329 -17.89 -1.78 -2.55
N HIS A 330 -18.66 -2.88 -2.55
CA HIS A 330 -20.10 -2.83 -2.36
C HIS A 330 -20.48 -3.26 -0.95
N PHE A 331 -21.61 -2.76 -0.47
CA PHE A 331 -22.27 -3.28 0.72
C PHE A 331 -23.23 -4.43 0.35
N LYS A 332 -23.22 -5.50 1.13
CA LYS A 332 -24.21 -6.57 1.11
C LYS A 332 -25.42 -6.27 2.00
N ASP A 333 -25.28 -5.43 3.03
CA ASP A 333 -26.43 -5.00 3.83
C ASP A 333 -27.50 -4.32 2.95
N GLU A 334 -28.73 -4.83 3.04
CA GLU A 334 -29.84 -4.41 2.18
C GLU A 334 -30.16 -2.91 2.30
N SER A 335 -29.82 -2.27 3.43
CA SER A 335 -30.07 -0.85 3.63
C SER A 335 -29.11 0.04 2.84
N TRP A 336 -27.95 -0.47 2.43
CA TRP A 336 -26.89 0.30 1.74
C TRP A 336 -26.51 -0.27 0.37
N MET A 337 -26.97 -1.48 0.03
CA MET A 337 -26.61 -2.16 -1.22
C MET A 337 -26.94 -1.34 -2.49
N ASN A 338 -28.04 -0.58 -2.49
CA ASN A 338 -28.42 0.25 -3.64
C ASN A 338 -27.40 1.35 -3.95
N ASP A 339 -26.78 1.93 -2.92
CA ASP A 339 -25.76 2.97 -3.10
C ASP A 339 -24.51 2.41 -3.78
N SER A 340 -24.29 1.09 -3.66
CA SER A 340 -23.14 0.41 -4.26
C SER A 340 -23.28 0.17 -5.75
N TYR A 341 -24.47 -0.22 -6.20
CA TYR A 341 -24.72 -0.48 -7.63
C TYR A 341 -24.65 0.78 -8.47
N GLU A 342 -25.01 1.93 -7.91
CA GLU A 342 -24.92 3.22 -8.59
C GLU A 342 -23.48 3.73 -8.66
N ALA A 343 -22.69 3.51 -7.61
CA ALA A 343 -21.33 4.04 -7.51
C ALA A 343 -20.26 3.14 -8.15
N TYR A 344 -20.38 1.81 -8.00
CA TYR A 344 -19.33 0.85 -8.34
C TYR A 344 -19.91 -0.38 -9.06
N PRO A 345 -20.28 -0.26 -10.35
CA PRO A 345 -20.93 -1.33 -11.10
C PRO A 345 -20.06 -2.59 -11.26
N ASP A 346 -18.74 -2.46 -11.13
CA ASP A 346 -17.76 -3.54 -11.26
C ASP A 346 -17.47 -4.31 -9.96
N SER A 347 -17.90 -3.75 -8.83
CA SER A 347 -17.61 -4.27 -7.50
C SER A 347 -18.20 -5.66 -7.25
N VAL A 348 -19.46 -5.87 -7.62
CA VAL A 348 -20.14 -7.17 -7.49
C VAL A 348 -19.52 -8.22 -8.42
N PRO A 349 -19.34 -7.94 -9.73
CA PRO A 349 -18.61 -8.84 -10.62
C PRO A 349 -17.23 -9.24 -10.07
N ARG A 350 -16.43 -8.31 -9.52
CA ARG A 350 -15.09 -8.64 -9.00
C ARG A 350 -15.14 -9.62 -7.83
N ALA A 351 -16.04 -9.39 -6.88
CA ALA A 351 -16.25 -10.31 -5.78
C ALA A 351 -16.73 -11.69 -6.27
N ASN A 352 -17.68 -11.72 -7.22
CA ASN A 352 -18.18 -12.95 -7.83
C ASN A 352 -17.08 -13.73 -8.57
N THR A 353 -16.15 -13.03 -9.24
CA THR A 353 -15.00 -13.65 -9.90
C THR A 353 -14.11 -14.38 -8.88
N LEU A 354 -13.69 -13.70 -7.81
CA LEU A 354 -12.84 -14.31 -6.79
C LEU A 354 -13.56 -15.48 -6.11
N GLU A 355 -14.84 -15.30 -5.77
CA GLU A 355 -15.67 -16.37 -5.20
C GLU A 355 -15.72 -17.56 -6.15
N LYS A 356 -15.94 -17.34 -7.45
CA LYS A 356 -16.00 -18.42 -8.43
C LYS A 356 -14.67 -19.16 -8.57
N VAL A 357 -13.55 -18.44 -8.59
CA VAL A 357 -12.20 -19.04 -8.61
C VAL A 357 -11.99 -19.92 -7.39
N MET A 358 -12.37 -19.45 -6.20
CA MET A 358 -12.25 -20.23 -4.96
C MET A 358 -13.19 -21.44 -4.95
N LEU A 359 -14.43 -21.30 -5.41
CA LEU A 359 -15.40 -22.39 -5.44
C LEU A 359 -15.02 -23.48 -6.45
N ASP A 360 -14.39 -23.12 -7.58
CA ASP A 360 -13.89 -24.09 -8.56
C ASP A 360 -12.73 -24.93 -8.00
N GLU A 361 -11.95 -24.36 -7.08
CA GLU A 361 -10.82 -25.00 -6.39
C GLU A 361 -11.17 -25.38 -4.94
N SER A 362 -12.45 -25.48 -4.57
CA SER A 362 -12.88 -25.63 -3.18
C SER A 362 -12.26 -26.86 -2.49
N GLY A 363 -11.63 -26.64 -1.33
CA GLY A 363 -10.82 -27.65 -0.61
C GLY A 363 -9.40 -27.82 -1.17
N SER A 364 -8.99 -26.93 -2.07
CA SER A 364 -7.66 -26.87 -2.69
C SER A 364 -7.22 -25.42 -2.93
N VAL A 365 -7.88 -24.44 -2.29
CA VAL A 365 -7.48 -23.03 -2.34
C VAL A 365 -6.11 -22.88 -1.67
N THR A 366 -5.16 -22.27 -2.38
CA THR A 366 -3.83 -21.92 -1.88
C THR A 366 -3.59 -20.40 -2.02
N PRO A 367 -2.48 -19.85 -1.51
CA PRO A 367 -2.13 -18.45 -1.74
C PRO A 367 -2.13 -18.06 -3.23
N LEU A 368 -1.70 -18.95 -4.13
CA LEU A 368 -1.75 -18.73 -5.58
C LEU A 368 -3.20 -18.65 -6.11
N THR A 369 -4.13 -19.44 -5.56
CA THR A 369 -5.55 -19.35 -5.92
C THR A 369 -6.13 -17.97 -5.59
N LEU A 370 -5.82 -17.44 -4.39
CA LEU A 370 -6.25 -16.09 -4.01
C LEU A 370 -5.60 -15.01 -4.89
N ALA A 371 -4.30 -15.13 -5.16
CA ALA A 371 -3.58 -14.25 -6.08
C ALA A 371 -4.22 -14.19 -7.47
N ASN A 372 -4.60 -15.34 -8.04
CA ASN A 372 -5.22 -15.44 -9.36
C ASN A 372 -6.65 -14.89 -9.38
N GLY A 373 -7.40 -15.03 -8.28
CA GLY A 373 -8.75 -14.47 -8.18
C GLY A 373 -8.74 -12.94 -7.98
N LEU A 374 -7.84 -12.44 -7.13
CA LEU A 374 -7.62 -11.01 -6.91
C LEU A 374 -7.04 -10.33 -8.16
N GLY A 375 -6.28 -11.05 -8.97
CA GLY A 375 -5.68 -10.61 -10.24
C GLY A 375 -6.35 -11.09 -11.50
N SER A 376 -7.63 -11.46 -11.41
CA SER A 376 -8.26 -12.07 -12.57
C SER A 376 -8.56 -11.00 -13.62
N ILE A 377 -7.89 -11.09 -14.76
CA ILE A 377 -8.24 -10.33 -15.98
C ILE A 377 -9.53 -10.83 -16.65
N ARG A 378 -10.10 -11.95 -16.16
CA ARG A 378 -11.38 -12.52 -16.59
C ARG A 378 -12.43 -12.22 -15.55
N TYR A 379 -13.71 -12.28 -15.94
CA TYR A 379 -14.78 -12.11 -14.97
C TYR A 379 -15.90 -13.10 -15.02
N PHE A 380 -16.50 -13.27 -13.84
CA PHE A 380 -17.68 -14.08 -13.65
C PHE A 380 -18.85 -13.19 -13.26
N ASP A 381 -19.79 -13.02 -14.18
CA ASP A 381 -21.03 -12.29 -13.92
C ASP A 381 -22.22 -13.00 -14.56
N GLU A 382 -23.39 -12.87 -13.94
CA GLU A 382 -24.64 -13.53 -14.35
C GLU A 382 -24.50 -15.03 -14.70
N GLY A 383 -23.60 -15.74 -13.97
CA GLY A 383 -23.36 -17.17 -14.17
C GLY A 383 -22.48 -17.53 -15.36
N LYS A 384 -21.75 -16.58 -15.95
CA LYS A 384 -20.90 -16.81 -17.14
C LYS A 384 -19.52 -16.20 -16.96
N TRP A 385 -18.53 -16.87 -17.54
CA TRP A 385 -17.20 -16.30 -17.72
C TRP A 385 -17.17 -15.40 -18.96
N SER A 386 -16.57 -14.22 -18.83
CA SER A 386 -16.25 -13.32 -19.93
C SER A 386 -14.74 -13.06 -19.98
N GLU A 387 -14.23 -12.92 -21.20
CA GLU A 387 -12.86 -12.45 -21.51
C GLU A 387 -12.87 -11.06 -22.16
N GLU A 388 -14.05 -10.50 -22.46
CA GLU A 388 -14.21 -9.17 -23.06
C GLU A 388 -14.43 -8.14 -21.95
N ASN A 389 -13.64 -7.05 -21.94
CA ASN A 389 -13.80 -5.91 -21.03
C ASN A 389 -15.28 -5.45 -20.97
N TRP A 390 -15.78 -5.15 -19.77
CA TRP A 390 -17.12 -4.59 -19.60
C TRP A 390 -17.27 -3.27 -20.38
N ASP A 391 -18.28 -3.17 -21.26
CA ASP A 391 -18.65 -1.94 -21.97
C ASP A 391 -19.94 -1.39 -21.36
N PHE A 392 -19.81 -0.40 -20.49
CA PHE A 392 -20.94 0.38 -20.02
C PHE A 392 -20.96 1.75 -20.71
N GLY A 393 -21.81 1.90 -21.73
CA GLY A 393 -22.11 3.20 -22.33
C GLY A 393 -21.02 3.79 -23.21
N GLY A 394 -20.11 2.99 -23.77
CA GLY A 394 -19.01 3.45 -24.61
C GLY A 394 -17.75 3.87 -23.85
N PHE A 395 -17.72 3.63 -22.54
CA PHE A 395 -16.50 3.57 -21.75
C PHE A 395 -16.01 2.12 -21.73
N TYR A 396 -14.85 1.88 -22.35
CA TYR A 396 -14.14 0.61 -22.23
C TYR A 396 -13.48 0.58 -20.86
N GLN A 397 -14.12 0.03 -19.83
CA GLN A 397 -13.43 -0.18 -18.56
C GLN A 397 -14.21 -1.06 -17.61
N PHE A 398 -13.43 -1.66 -16.70
CA PHE A 398 -13.81 -2.42 -15.53
C PHE A 398 -14.00 -3.92 -15.75
N HIS A 399 -12.90 -4.67 -15.72
CA HIS A 399 -12.87 -5.82 -14.84
C HIS A 399 -11.46 -6.16 -14.35
N SER A 400 -11.31 -6.14 -13.02
CA SER A 400 -10.09 -5.91 -12.23
C SER A 400 -9.37 -4.59 -12.60
N PRO A 401 -8.89 -3.79 -11.62
CA PRO A 401 -8.20 -2.50 -11.89
C PRO A 401 -6.86 -2.66 -12.62
N GLU A 402 -6.52 -3.89 -12.94
CA GLU A 402 -5.47 -4.31 -13.85
C GLU A 402 -5.78 -3.94 -15.33
N GLY A 403 -7.04 -3.66 -15.68
CA GLY A 403 -7.47 -3.32 -17.05
C GLY A 403 -7.80 -1.84 -17.32
N ASP A 404 -7.06 -1.24 -18.25
CA ASP A 404 -7.32 -0.06 -19.10
C ASP A 404 -7.72 1.30 -18.48
N ASP A 405 -7.73 1.48 -17.16
CA ASP A 405 -7.72 2.85 -16.61
C ASP A 405 -6.37 3.54 -16.78
N LEU A 406 -6.42 4.81 -17.22
CA LEU A 406 -5.22 5.59 -17.49
C LEU A 406 -4.55 6.08 -16.21
N GLU A 407 -5.31 6.22 -15.11
CA GLU A 407 -4.84 6.83 -13.85
C GLU A 407 -4.89 5.85 -12.67
N PHE A 408 -5.92 5.01 -12.54
CA PHE A 408 -6.13 4.05 -11.46
C PHE A 408 -5.53 2.68 -11.78
N LYS A 409 -4.72 2.16 -10.85
CA LYS A 409 -4.06 0.86 -10.96
C LYS A 409 -4.05 0.12 -9.63
N THR A 410 -3.89 -1.20 -9.71
CA THR A 410 -3.41 -1.99 -8.58
C THR A 410 -2.00 -1.55 -8.21
N ILE A 411 -1.85 -1.04 -7.00
CA ILE A 411 -0.58 -0.60 -6.42
C ILE A 411 0.10 -1.76 -5.70
N PHE A 412 -0.66 -2.48 -4.90
CA PHE A 412 -0.22 -3.68 -4.20
C PHE A 412 -1.27 -4.77 -4.32
N ARG A 413 -0.80 -5.99 -4.52
CA ARG A 413 -1.56 -7.21 -4.23
C ARG A 413 -0.83 -7.98 -3.16
N THR A 414 -1.55 -8.24 -2.08
CA THR A 414 -0.99 -8.85 -0.88
C THR A 414 -1.79 -10.07 -0.51
N ILE A 415 -1.10 -11.19 -0.36
CA ILE A 415 -1.66 -12.46 0.09
C ILE A 415 -0.93 -12.83 1.38
N PHE A 416 -1.69 -13.26 2.38
CA PHE A 416 -1.18 -13.77 3.63
C PHE A 416 -1.51 -15.25 3.77
N ASP A 417 -0.55 -16.02 4.25
CA ASP A 417 -0.81 -17.27 4.98
C ASP A 417 -0.54 -16.96 6.46
N ALA A 418 -1.60 -16.78 7.24
CA ALA A 418 -1.50 -16.45 8.66
C ALA A 418 -1.12 -17.65 9.53
N THR A 419 -1.20 -18.87 9.00
CA THR A 419 -0.80 -20.08 9.73
C THR A 419 0.71 -20.16 9.81
N ASP A 420 1.39 -19.85 8.70
CA ASP A 420 2.84 -19.86 8.59
C ASP A 420 3.47 -18.45 8.69
N LEU A 421 2.65 -17.41 8.93
CA LEU A 421 3.04 -16.00 9.03
C LEU A 421 3.77 -15.49 7.78
N GLU A 422 3.32 -15.94 6.61
CA GLU A 422 3.88 -15.58 5.31
C GLU A 422 3.08 -14.45 4.65
N MET A 423 3.80 -13.50 4.05
CA MET A 423 3.25 -12.48 3.18
C MET A 423 3.86 -12.62 1.78
N TYR A 424 3.00 -12.74 0.79
CA TYR A 424 3.34 -12.61 -0.62
C TYR A 424 2.88 -11.25 -1.10
N VAL A 425 3.78 -10.46 -1.67
CA VAL A 425 3.43 -9.12 -2.18
C VAL A 425 3.92 -8.91 -3.60
N LEU A 426 2.99 -8.52 -4.45
CA LEU A 426 3.22 -8.04 -5.80
C LEU A 426 2.99 -6.53 -5.80
N ARG A 427 3.95 -5.79 -6.36
CA ARG A 427 3.86 -4.34 -6.56
C ARG A 427 3.47 -4.07 -8.01
N GLY A 428 2.42 -3.29 -8.20
CA GLY A 428 1.81 -3.06 -9.51
C GLY A 428 0.86 -4.18 -9.92
N HIS A 429 0.93 -4.55 -11.18
CA HIS A 429 0.05 -5.53 -11.84
C HIS A 429 0.88 -6.74 -12.31
N ASP A 430 0.25 -7.92 -12.35
CA ASP A 430 0.82 -9.14 -12.93
C ASP A 430 1.03 -9.12 -14.47
N GLU A 431 0.52 -8.12 -15.20
CA GLU A 431 0.84 -7.89 -16.61
C GLU A 431 1.94 -6.83 -16.75
N LYS A 432 3.15 -7.31 -17.06
CA LYS A 432 4.41 -6.54 -17.16
C LYS A 432 4.34 -5.24 -17.98
N PHE A 433 3.40 -5.13 -18.93
CA PHE A 433 3.31 -3.99 -19.85
C PHE A 433 2.13 -3.05 -19.58
N ARG A 434 1.30 -3.32 -18.56
CA ARG A 434 0.13 -2.50 -18.21
C ARG A 434 0.25 -1.76 -16.88
N SER A 435 1.23 -2.14 -16.06
CA SER A 435 1.60 -1.39 -14.86
C SER A 435 2.47 -0.19 -15.23
N ASP A 436 2.04 1.00 -14.82
CA ASP A 436 2.89 2.20 -14.73
C ASP A 436 3.40 2.43 -13.29
N VAL A 437 3.07 1.53 -12.34
CA VAL A 437 3.66 1.52 -11.00
C VAL A 437 5.17 1.27 -11.11
N PRO A 438 6.02 2.18 -10.62
CA PRO A 438 7.45 2.07 -10.78
C PRO A 438 8.04 0.80 -10.16
N TYR A 439 8.99 0.19 -10.87
CA TYR A 439 9.67 -1.06 -10.47
C TYR A 439 8.75 -2.26 -10.24
N GLY A 440 7.47 -2.19 -10.63
CA GLY A 440 6.58 -3.34 -10.70
C GLY A 440 7.14 -4.36 -11.68
N THR A 441 7.71 -5.45 -11.16
CA THR A 441 8.26 -6.54 -11.99
C THR A 441 7.19 -7.53 -12.43
N ALA A 442 5.93 -7.31 -12.04
CA ALA A 442 4.82 -8.26 -12.17
C ALA A 442 5.05 -9.60 -11.46
N ASN A 443 6.01 -9.65 -10.52
CA ASN A 443 6.38 -10.85 -9.77
C ASN A 443 6.20 -10.65 -8.26
N TYR A 444 5.77 -11.71 -7.57
CA TYR A 444 5.68 -11.72 -6.11
C TYR A 444 7.05 -11.85 -5.45
N CYS A 445 7.20 -11.25 -4.28
CA CYS A 445 8.20 -11.71 -3.31
C CYS A 445 7.50 -12.27 -2.08
N ARG A 446 8.17 -13.20 -1.40
CA ARG A 446 7.74 -13.79 -0.13
C ARG A 446 8.55 -13.22 1.03
N LEU A 447 7.88 -12.88 2.12
CA LEU A 447 8.46 -12.49 3.40
C LEU A 447 7.75 -13.26 4.52
N ILE A 448 8.49 -13.68 5.55
CA ILE A 448 7.93 -14.37 6.72
C ILE A 448 8.16 -13.50 7.95
N LEU A 449 7.10 -13.23 8.71
CA LEU A 449 7.20 -12.47 9.95
C LEU A 449 7.85 -13.34 11.05
N GLY A 450 9.14 -13.17 11.27
CA GLY A 450 9.89 -13.81 12.35
C GLY A 450 9.78 -13.07 13.68
N GLU A 451 10.42 -13.60 14.73
CA GLU A 451 10.42 -13.04 16.10
C GLU A 451 11.09 -11.64 16.21
N GLY A 452 11.76 -11.17 15.15
CA GLY A 452 12.47 -9.90 15.11
C GLY A 452 13.09 -9.62 13.75
N MET A 453 13.58 -8.40 13.54
CA MET A 453 14.13 -7.94 12.25
C MET A 453 15.21 -8.87 11.68
N GLN A 454 16.11 -9.38 12.53
CA GLN A 454 17.19 -10.27 12.10
C GLN A 454 16.66 -11.61 11.58
N ALA A 455 15.66 -12.19 12.23
CA ALA A 455 15.05 -13.46 11.82
C ALA A 455 14.31 -13.30 10.49
N THR A 456 13.49 -12.25 10.37
CA THR A 456 12.75 -11.93 9.15
C THR A 456 13.68 -11.65 7.96
N ASN A 457 14.73 -10.84 8.18
CA ASN A 457 15.74 -10.60 7.16
C ASN A 457 16.50 -11.88 6.76
N LYS A 458 16.80 -12.76 7.73
CA LYS A 458 17.50 -14.02 7.44
C LYS A 458 16.66 -14.97 6.59
N GLN A 459 15.35 -14.99 6.82
CA GLN A 459 14.42 -15.77 6.02
C GLN A 459 14.34 -15.21 4.59
N ALA A 460 14.21 -13.88 4.45
CA ALA A 460 14.25 -13.22 3.15
C ALA A 460 15.54 -13.53 2.37
N GLU A 461 16.72 -13.51 3.03
CA GLU A 461 17.99 -13.93 2.42
C GLU A 461 17.93 -15.38 1.91
N THR A 462 17.38 -16.28 2.72
CA THR A 462 17.30 -17.71 2.40
C THR A 462 16.41 -17.93 1.17
N ASP A 463 15.24 -17.31 1.14
CA ASP A 463 14.30 -17.39 0.02
C ASP A 463 14.91 -16.79 -1.26
N ALA A 464 15.58 -15.63 -1.16
CA ALA A 464 16.28 -15.02 -2.28
C ALA A 464 17.37 -15.93 -2.88
N ARG A 465 18.17 -16.58 -2.04
CA ARG A 465 19.21 -17.52 -2.50
C ARG A 465 18.61 -18.76 -3.15
N ILE A 466 17.50 -19.28 -2.62
CA ILE A 466 16.78 -20.41 -3.21
C ILE A 466 16.24 -20.00 -4.59
N ALA A 467 15.60 -18.83 -4.70
CA ALA A 467 15.08 -18.31 -5.96
C ALA A 467 16.17 -18.17 -7.02
N VAL A 468 17.29 -17.51 -6.70
CA VAL A 468 18.43 -17.36 -7.63
C VAL A 468 19.02 -18.71 -8.04
N ARG A 469 19.16 -19.65 -7.10
CA ARG A 469 19.65 -21.00 -7.40
C ARG A 469 18.72 -21.73 -8.37
N ASN A 470 17.40 -21.66 -8.13
CA ASN A 470 16.40 -22.32 -8.97
C ASN A 470 16.38 -21.70 -10.37
N ALA A 471 16.41 -20.36 -10.47
CA ALA A 471 16.52 -19.64 -11.73
C ALA A 471 17.75 -20.06 -12.54
N GLY A 472 18.92 -20.12 -11.91
CA GLY A 472 20.14 -20.59 -12.57
C GLY A 472 20.06 -22.05 -13.03
N ALA A 473 19.36 -22.91 -12.28
CA ALA A 473 19.13 -24.30 -12.67
C ALA A 473 18.16 -24.42 -13.86
N GLU A 474 17.11 -23.60 -13.93
CA GLU A 474 16.20 -23.57 -15.08
C GLU A 474 16.89 -23.02 -16.33
N LEU A 475 17.62 -21.91 -16.20
CA LEU A 475 18.40 -21.35 -17.31
C LEU A 475 19.44 -22.33 -17.85
N TYR A 476 20.09 -23.10 -16.99
CA TYR A 476 21.06 -24.12 -17.40
C TYR A 476 20.44 -25.26 -18.22
N LYS A 477 19.15 -25.55 -18.05
CA LYS A 477 18.44 -26.58 -18.85
C LYS A 477 18.10 -26.10 -20.25
N ASN A 478 18.10 -24.79 -20.49
CA ASN A 478 17.71 -24.20 -21.77
C ASN A 478 18.90 -24.16 -22.73
N ASP A 479 18.74 -24.75 -23.92
CA ASP A 479 19.78 -24.80 -24.96
C ASP A 479 20.15 -23.42 -25.52
N ALA A 480 19.28 -22.42 -25.31
CA ALA A 480 19.52 -21.01 -25.59
C ALA A 480 18.88 -20.16 -24.50
N VAL A 481 19.69 -19.32 -23.84
CA VAL A 481 19.24 -18.30 -22.88
C VAL A 481 19.31 -16.96 -23.60
N ASP A 482 18.21 -16.23 -23.65
CA ASP A 482 18.20 -14.88 -24.22
C ASP A 482 18.88 -13.86 -23.30
N ASP A 483 19.36 -12.76 -23.87
CA ASP A 483 20.13 -11.75 -23.15
C ASP A 483 19.33 -11.12 -22.00
N GLY A 484 18.01 -10.98 -22.15
CA GLY A 484 17.14 -10.39 -21.12
C GLY A 484 16.97 -11.31 -19.91
N SER A 485 16.78 -12.61 -20.15
CA SER A 485 16.79 -13.63 -19.09
C SER A 485 18.11 -13.64 -18.32
N LEU A 486 19.24 -13.54 -19.01
CA LEU A 486 20.56 -13.49 -18.36
C LEU A 486 20.78 -12.18 -17.57
N GLU A 487 20.28 -11.05 -18.07
CA GLU A 487 20.32 -9.76 -17.39
C GLU A 487 19.57 -9.81 -16.05
N TYR A 488 18.32 -10.29 -16.05
CA TYR A 488 17.54 -10.44 -14.80
C TYR A 488 18.19 -11.40 -13.82
N TYR A 489 18.76 -12.52 -14.29
CA TYR A 489 19.51 -13.42 -13.42
C TYR A 489 20.71 -12.73 -12.75
N ASN A 490 21.46 -11.92 -13.50
CA ASN A 490 22.59 -11.17 -12.95
C ASN A 490 22.13 -10.10 -11.95
N MET A 491 21.05 -9.38 -12.24
CA MET A 491 20.43 -8.43 -11.29
C MET A 491 20.00 -9.14 -10.00
N ALA A 492 19.44 -10.34 -10.11
CA ALA A 492 19.04 -11.14 -8.95
C ALA A 492 20.25 -11.54 -8.08
N ALA A 493 21.33 -12.00 -8.71
CA ALA A 493 22.57 -12.36 -8.02
C ALA A 493 23.22 -11.14 -7.35
N GLU A 494 23.25 -10.00 -8.03
CA GLU A 494 23.76 -8.73 -7.49
C GLU A 494 22.95 -8.28 -6.27
N ALA A 495 21.62 -8.32 -6.36
CA ALA A 495 20.73 -7.95 -5.27
C ALA A 495 20.95 -8.83 -4.02
N VAL A 496 21.18 -10.16 -4.17
CA VAL A 496 21.58 -11.03 -3.04
C VAL A 496 22.88 -10.54 -2.39
N HIS A 497 23.90 -10.23 -3.19
CA HIS A 497 25.18 -9.75 -2.67
C HIS A 497 25.05 -8.41 -1.94
N THR A 498 24.31 -7.47 -2.51
CA THR A 498 24.02 -6.17 -1.90
C THR A 498 23.26 -6.33 -0.58
N GLY A 499 22.23 -7.18 -0.54
CA GLY A 499 21.50 -7.48 0.70
C GLY A 499 22.37 -8.10 1.80
N CYS A 500 23.32 -8.95 1.44
CA CYS A 500 24.29 -9.52 2.40
C CYS A 500 25.24 -8.46 2.99
N ASN A 501 25.66 -7.50 2.17
CA ASN A 501 26.50 -6.39 2.64
C ASN A 501 25.73 -5.53 3.64
N TYR A 502 24.49 -5.15 3.32
CA TYR A 502 23.62 -4.43 4.25
C TYR A 502 23.35 -5.21 5.53
N THR A 503 23.11 -6.53 5.44
CA THR A 503 22.94 -7.39 6.62
C THR A 503 24.18 -7.35 7.52
N THR A 504 25.38 -7.45 6.94
CA THR A 504 26.64 -7.37 7.71
C THR A 504 26.81 -6.01 8.39
N MET A 505 26.43 -4.93 7.71
CA MET A 505 26.43 -3.58 8.28
C MET A 505 25.39 -3.45 9.41
N ALA A 506 24.20 -4.02 9.24
CA ALA A 506 23.13 -4.02 10.23
C ALA A 506 23.56 -4.75 11.50
N ASP A 507 24.13 -5.95 11.35
CA ASP A 507 24.67 -6.75 12.46
C ASP A 507 25.77 -5.97 13.21
N CYS A 508 26.63 -5.24 12.49
CA CYS A 508 27.66 -4.38 13.08
C CYS A 508 27.08 -3.19 13.85
N ALA A 509 26.05 -2.52 13.32
CA ALA A 509 25.33 -1.45 14.00
C ALA A 509 24.64 -1.96 15.27
N GLY A 510 23.92 -3.09 15.17
CA GLY A 510 23.26 -3.75 16.28
C GLY A 510 24.24 -4.16 17.38
N ALA A 511 25.41 -4.73 17.01
CA ALA A 511 26.46 -5.09 17.96
C ALA A 511 27.07 -3.88 18.69
N LYS A 512 26.98 -2.68 18.13
CA LYS A 512 27.39 -1.41 18.77
C LYS A 512 26.27 -0.77 19.61
N GLY A 513 25.07 -1.35 19.61
CA GLY A 513 23.90 -0.81 20.29
C GLY A 513 23.14 0.25 19.50
N ASP A 514 23.48 0.46 18.23
CA ASP A 514 22.79 1.40 17.35
C ASP A 514 21.59 0.71 16.67
N LYS A 515 20.49 0.62 17.41
CA LYS A 515 19.28 -0.11 17.00
C LYS A 515 18.61 0.52 15.79
N GLU A 516 18.67 1.84 15.66
CA GLU A 516 18.05 2.59 14.58
C GLU A 516 18.80 2.38 13.27
N GLN A 517 20.13 2.55 13.30
CA GLN A 517 20.94 2.28 12.11
C GLN A 517 20.83 0.80 11.69
N ALA A 518 20.71 -0.12 12.65
CA ALA A 518 20.45 -1.51 12.36
C ALA A 518 19.08 -1.73 11.67
N ALA A 519 18.01 -1.06 12.13
CA ALA A 519 16.69 -1.16 11.51
C ALA A 519 16.70 -0.68 10.05
N ILE A 520 17.30 0.49 9.78
CA ILE A 520 17.47 1.03 8.42
C ILE A 520 18.21 0.03 7.52
N LEU A 521 19.33 -0.52 8.00
CA LEU A 521 20.16 -1.43 7.21
C LEU A 521 19.50 -2.80 6.99
N TYR A 522 18.75 -3.32 7.96
CA TYR A 522 17.93 -4.52 7.74
C TYR A 522 16.82 -4.24 6.72
N GLY A 523 16.20 -3.05 6.72
CA GLY A 523 15.17 -2.68 5.76
C GLY A 523 15.72 -2.65 4.33
N LEU A 524 16.88 -2.01 4.14
CA LEU A 524 17.63 -2.04 2.88
C LEU A 524 18.01 -3.46 2.47
N ALA A 525 18.50 -4.29 3.39
CA ALA A 525 18.85 -5.67 3.12
C ALA A 525 17.63 -6.51 2.66
N THR A 526 16.52 -6.43 3.39
CA THR A 526 15.28 -7.16 3.08
C THR A 526 14.70 -6.70 1.74
N SER A 527 14.77 -5.41 1.43
CA SER A 527 14.37 -4.86 0.13
C SER A 527 15.17 -5.48 -1.02
N GLN A 528 16.49 -5.61 -0.85
CA GLN A 528 17.34 -6.26 -1.86
C GLN A 528 17.05 -7.76 -2.00
N PHE A 529 16.74 -8.45 -0.91
CA PHE A 529 16.34 -9.85 -0.98
C PHE A 529 14.98 -10.04 -1.65
N ALA A 530 14.00 -9.16 -1.40
CA ALA A 530 12.73 -9.16 -2.12
C ALA A 530 12.94 -8.94 -3.63
N ASN A 531 13.78 -7.97 -4.01
CA ASN A 531 14.14 -7.73 -5.40
C ASN A 531 14.85 -8.92 -6.04
N ALA A 532 15.76 -9.57 -5.33
CA ALA A 532 16.42 -10.77 -5.80
C ALA A 532 15.44 -11.91 -6.13
N GLN A 533 14.41 -12.12 -5.29
CA GLN A 533 13.37 -13.11 -5.57
C GLN A 533 12.61 -12.81 -6.87
N ARG A 534 12.25 -11.54 -7.08
CA ARG A 534 11.49 -11.11 -8.27
C ARG A 534 12.30 -11.16 -9.54
N TYR A 535 13.55 -10.66 -9.52
CA TYR A 535 14.45 -10.74 -10.66
C TYR A 535 14.78 -12.19 -11.01
N ALA A 536 14.94 -13.07 -10.01
CA ALA A 536 15.14 -14.48 -10.25
C ALA A 536 13.92 -15.10 -10.95
N GLN A 537 12.68 -14.79 -10.55
CA GLN A 537 11.48 -15.27 -11.26
C GLN A 537 11.42 -14.74 -12.70
N ALA A 538 11.61 -13.42 -12.88
CA ALA A 538 11.59 -12.78 -14.18
C ALA A 538 12.66 -13.29 -15.16
N SER A 539 13.71 -13.97 -14.67
CA SER A 539 14.78 -14.50 -15.49
C SER A 539 14.45 -15.81 -16.18
N TYR A 540 13.43 -16.57 -15.76
CA TYR A 540 13.16 -17.90 -16.33
C TYR A 540 11.68 -18.17 -16.60
N THR A 541 10.77 -17.33 -16.13
CA THR A 541 9.34 -17.49 -16.36
C THR A 541 8.64 -16.13 -16.50
N ALA A 542 7.54 -16.13 -17.24
CA ALA A 542 6.59 -15.03 -17.29
C ALA A 542 5.38 -15.27 -16.36
N GLU A 543 5.25 -16.47 -15.81
CA GLU A 543 4.21 -16.82 -14.84
C GLU A 543 4.64 -16.43 -13.42
N ASN A 544 3.70 -15.90 -12.65
CA ASN A 544 3.89 -15.61 -11.24
C ASN A 544 4.14 -16.89 -10.44
N VAL A 545 5.23 -16.94 -9.69
CA VAL A 545 5.57 -18.10 -8.88
C VAL A 545 5.33 -17.79 -7.40
N ILE A 546 4.13 -18.10 -6.93
CA ILE A 546 3.89 -18.36 -5.51
C ILE A 546 4.09 -19.87 -5.33
N ILE A 547 5.28 -20.26 -4.86
CA ILE A 547 5.57 -21.68 -4.62
C ILE A 547 4.81 -22.08 -3.35
N ASN A 548 3.84 -22.99 -3.52
CA ASN A 548 3.18 -23.71 -2.42
C ASN A 548 4.14 -24.68 -1.74
#